data_AF-A0A5C4VBY8-F1
#
_entry.id   AF-A0A5C4VBY8-F1
#
_cell.length_a   1.000
_cell.length_b   1.000
_cell.length_c   1.000
_cell.angle_alpha   90.00
_cell.angle_beta   90.00
_cell.angle_gamma   90.00
#
_symmetry.space_group_name_H-M   'P 1'
#
loop_
_entity.id
_entity.type
_entity.pdbx_description
1 polymer ?
#
loop_
_entity_poly.entity_id
_entity_poly.type
_entity_poly.pdbx_seq_one_letter_code
_entity_poly.pdbx_strand_id
1 'polypeptide(L)'
;MSQPPILWCGSTLVVFDGPRRLTWRRGPRGEWFPVSLWPTPQQALQVNEHLAQGGGLLVLVEEAETEIPLHTEELAGAPWELADRVTVEDGLAELRVPALDWLPEELQARGRKFLKDSACFFERQPDLLIPHLVVEPLGPTPENLRFGRLRPPRRCTDERLRTVADHLFDHGLTMPRAPESLGDDASWAPMLETIS
;
A
#
# COMPACT_ATOMS: atom_id res chain seq x y z
N MET A 1 8.20 17.68 4.76
CA MET A 1 6.82 17.90 5.22
C MET A 1 6.06 16.61 4.97
N SER A 2 5.26 16.14 5.93
CA SER A 2 4.39 14.96 5.71
C SER A 2 3.34 15.29 4.65
N GLN A 3 3.10 14.36 3.73
CA GLN A 3 1.98 14.49 2.79
C GLN A 3 0.65 14.33 3.56
N PRO A 4 -0.42 15.02 3.16
CA PRO A 4 -1.70 14.88 3.83
C PRO A 4 -2.21 13.43 3.73
N PRO A 5 -2.88 12.91 4.77
CA PRO A 5 -3.45 11.56 4.77
C PRO A 5 -4.72 11.46 3.91
N ILE A 6 -5.20 12.57 3.36
CA ILE A 6 -6.42 12.62 2.54
C ILE A 6 -6.20 13.39 1.24
N LEU A 7 -6.95 13.01 0.21
CA LEU A 7 -7.01 13.66 -1.10
C LEU A 7 -8.45 13.60 -1.61
N TRP A 8 -8.96 14.72 -2.13
CA TRP A 8 -10.25 14.75 -2.82
C TRP A 8 -10.06 14.61 -4.33
N CYS A 9 -10.74 13.63 -4.93
CA CYS A 9 -10.78 13.37 -6.36
C CYS A 9 -12.23 13.49 -6.84
N GLY A 10 -12.65 14.69 -7.24
CA GLY A 10 -14.07 14.97 -7.49
C GLY A 10 -14.89 14.78 -6.22
N SER A 11 -15.91 13.92 -6.26
CA SER A 11 -16.74 13.55 -5.11
C SER A 11 -16.19 12.38 -4.29
N THR A 12 -15.02 11.84 -4.65
CA THR A 12 -14.41 10.71 -3.96
C THR A 12 -13.34 11.19 -2.99
N LEU A 13 -13.49 10.82 -1.72
CA LEU A 13 -12.46 10.98 -0.71
C LEU A 13 -11.47 9.80 -0.82
N VAL A 14 -10.20 10.09 -0.99
CA VAL A 14 -9.12 9.12 -0.92
C VAL A 14 -8.41 9.29 0.42
N VAL A 15 -8.29 8.21 1.18
CA VAL A 15 -7.60 8.17 2.47
C VAL A 15 -6.37 7.29 2.35
N PHE A 16 -5.22 7.78 2.79
CA PHE A 16 -3.99 7.01 2.91
C PHE A 16 -3.84 6.53 4.35
N ASP A 17 -4.10 5.25 4.57
CA ASP A 17 -3.99 4.59 5.87
C ASP A 17 -2.62 3.94 6.04
N GLY A 18 -1.91 4.34 7.09
CA GLY A 18 -0.50 4.02 7.33
C GLY A 18 0.29 5.24 7.81
N PRO A 19 1.60 5.35 7.50
CA PRO A 19 2.48 6.37 8.07
C PRO A 19 2.02 7.82 7.82
N ARG A 20 1.29 8.07 6.72
CA ARG A 20 0.81 9.42 6.35
C ARG A 20 -0.22 9.98 7.34
N ARG A 21 -0.84 9.12 8.13
CA ARG A 21 -1.76 9.53 9.20
C ARG A 21 -1.05 10.29 10.30
N LEU A 22 0.24 10.06 10.49
CA LEU A 22 1.02 10.74 11.52
C LEU A 22 1.57 12.06 10.98
N THR A 23 1.22 13.15 11.66
CA THR A 23 1.77 14.46 11.39
C THR A 23 2.98 14.71 12.28
N TRP A 24 4.03 15.22 11.66
CA TRP A 24 5.32 15.46 12.31
C TRP A 24 5.64 16.94 12.36
N ARG A 25 6.27 17.38 13.43
CA ARG A 25 6.82 18.73 13.57
C ARG A 25 8.31 18.65 13.88
N ARG A 26 9.07 19.53 13.23
CA ARG A 26 10.47 19.71 13.51
C ARG A 26 10.66 20.61 14.73
N GLY A 27 11.40 20.14 15.73
CA GLY A 27 11.77 20.91 16.91
C GLY A 27 12.95 21.87 16.65
N PRO A 28 13.27 22.70 17.65
CA PRO A 28 14.26 23.78 17.52
C PRO A 28 15.69 23.27 17.30
N ARG A 29 16.01 22.06 17.76
CA ARG A 29 17.32 21.41 17.57
C ARG A 29 17.37 20.49 16.34
N GLY A 30 16.31 20.47 15.55
CA GLY A 30 16.21 19.68 14.32
C GLY A 30 15.55 18.30 14.47
N GLU A 31 15.15 17.94 15.69
CA GLU A 31 14.52 16.67 16.10
C GLU A 31 13.07 16.59 15.59
N TRP A 32 12.51 15.40 15.39
CA TRP A 32 11.15 15.23 14.88
C TRP A 32 10.22 14.71 15.97
N PHE A 33 9.10 15.39 16.15
CA PHE A 33 8.09 15.02 17.15
C PHE A 33 6.80 14.64 16.45
N PRO A 34 6.17 13.51 16.81
CA PRO A 34 4.80 13.24 16.39
C PRO A 34 3.87 14.27 17.05
N VAL A 35 2.95 14.85 16.29
CA VAL A 35 2.07 15.95 16.75
C VAL A 35 0.61 15.60 16.73
N SER A 36 0.18 14.74 15.82
CA SER A 36 -1.21 14.31 15.75
C SER A 36 -1.32 13.09 14.87
N LEU A 37 -2.30 12.24 15.19
CA LEU A 37 -2.72 11.14 14.35
C LEU A 37 -4.07 11.49 13.72
N TRP A 38 -4.13 11.40 12.39
CA TRP A 38 -5.37 11.46 11.65
C TRP A 38 -6.06 10.08 11.67
N PRO A 39 -7.41 10.01 11.67
CA PRO A 39 -8.33 11.12 11.88
C PRO A 39 -8.48 11.47 13.37
N THR A 40 -8.76 12.74 13.65
CA THR A 40 -9.36 13.12 14.94
C THR A 40 -10.80 12.58 15.02
N PRO A 41 -11.43 12.51 16.21
CA PRO A 41 -12.82 12.06 16.33
C PRO A 41 -13.80 12.84 15.44
N GLN A 42 -13.61 14.16 15.31
CA GLN A 42 -14.43 14.99 14.42
C GLN A 42 -14.21 14.63 12.94
N GLN A 43 -12.97 14.38 12.53
CA GLN A 43 -12.66 13.98 11.16
C GLN A 43 -13.24 12.59 10.85
N ALA A 44 -13.18 11.65 11.80
CA ALA A 44 -13.79 10.33 11.64
C ALA A 44 -15.31 10.44 11.46
N LEU A 45 -15.99 11.31 12.22
CA LEU A 45 -17.41 11.61 12.03
C LEU A 45 -17.71 12.15 10.63
N GLN A 46 -16.90 13.09 10.13
CA GLN A 46 -17.07 13.64 8.78
C GLN A 46 -16.92 12.57 7.69
N VAL A 47 -15.97 11.64 7.83
CA VAL A 47 -15.82 10.53 6.87
C VAL A 47 -17.03 9.59 6.93
N ASN A 48 -17.52 9.29 8.13
CA ASN A 48 -18.71 8.45 8.31
C ASN A 48 -19.97 9.11 7.75
N GLU A 49 -20.15 10.43 7.93
CA GLU A 49 -21.25 11.18 7.34
C GLU A 49 -21.19 11.17 5.81
N HIS A 50 -20.01 11.38 5.24
CA HIS A 50 -19.79 11.30 3.78
C HIS A 50 -20.17 9.92 3.23
N LEU A 51 -19.74 8.85 3.89
CA LEU A 51 -20.14 7.48 3.54
C LEU A 51 -21.65 7.27 3.65
N ALA A 52 -22.28 7.73 4.74
CA ALA A 52 -23.72 7.57 4.95
C ALA A 52 -24.56 8.33 3.91
N GLN A 53 -24.04 9.43 3.38
CA GLN A 53 -24.67 10.21 2.31
C GLN A 53 -24.44 9.63 0.90
N GLY A 54 -23.79 8.47 0.79
CA GLY A 54 -23.49 7.81 -0.49
C GLY A 54 -22.22 8.34 -1.18
N GLY A 55 -21.42 9.16 -0.49
CA GLY A 55 -20.15 9.67 -1.00
C GLY A 55 -19.12 8.57 -1.20
N GLY A 56 -18.30 8.68 -2.25
CA GLY A 56 -17.26 7.70 -2.56
C GLY A 56 -16.07 7.79 -1.62
N LEU A 57 -15.59 6.66 -1.11
CA LEU A 57 -14.40 6.53 -0.28
C LEU A 57 -13.48 5.45 -0.82
N LEU A 58 -12.22 5.81 -1.07
CA LEU A 58 -11.14 4.88 -1.36
C LEU A 58 -10.14 4.92 -0.22
N VAL A 59 -9.98 3.80 0.50
CA VAL A 59 -8.99 3.66 1.57
C VAL A 59 -7.78 2.90 1.04
N LEU A 60 -6.67 3.60 0.86
CA LEU A 60 -5.39 3.06 0.42
C LEU A 60 -4.58 2.66 1.65
N VAL A 61 -4.37 1.36 1.83
CA VAL A 61 -3.64 0.81 2.96
C VAL A 61 -2.29 0.30 2.48
N GLU A 62 -1.20 0.70 3.12
CA GLU A 62 0.14 0.20 2.80
C GLU A 62 0.39 -1.13 3.52
N GLU A 63 0.18 -1.14 4.85
CA GLU A 63 0.47 -2.26 5.75
C GLU A 63 -0.67 -2.42 6.79
N ALA A 64 -0.76 -3.60 7.41
CA ALA A 64 -1.80 -3.87 8.41
C ALA A 64 -1.57 -3.13 9.74
N GLU A 65 -0.30 -2.89 10.07
CA GLU A 65 0.14 -2.13 11.22
C GLU A 65 1.42 -1.41 10.81
N THR A 66 1.54 -0.15 11.19
CA THR A 66 2.76 0.64 10.99
C THR A 66 3.47 0.80 12.32
N GLU A 67 4.69 0.29 12.40
CA GLU A 67 5.61 0.45 13.53
C GLU A 67 6.57 1.60 13.23
N ILE A 68 6.64 2.57 14.14
CA ILE A 68 7.46 3.76 14.00
C ILE A 68 8.43 3.82 15.17
N PRO A 69 9.72 3.54 14.95
CA PRO A 69 10.73 3.68 15.99
C PRO A 69 10.93 5.16 16.30
N LEU A 70 10.99 5.47 17.60
CA LEU A 70 11.16 6.80 18.17
C LEU A 70 12.19 6.75 19.29
N HIS A 71 12.96 7.82 19.42
CA HIS A 71 13.73 8.06 20.63
C HIS A 71 12.80 8.48 21.78
N THR A 72 13.17 8.14 23.02
CA THR A 72 12.37 8.50 24.20
C THR A 72 12.17 10.01 24.35
N GLU A 73 13.15 10.79 23.90
CA GLU A 73 13.14 12.24 23.87
C GLU A 73 12.12 12.79 22.85
N GLU A 74 11.97 12.12 21.71
CA GLU A 74 10.97 12.46 20.68
C GLU A 74 9.55 12.16 21.17
N LEU A 75 9.40 11.15 22.03
CA LEU A 75 8.13 10.81 22.67
C LEU A 75 7.73 11.81 23.76
N ALA A 76 8.68 12.40 24.48
CA ALA A 76 8.40 13.35 25.56
C ALA A 76 7.60 14.59 25.10
N GLY A 77 7.68 14.93 23.80
CA GLY A 77 6.91 16.00 23.18
C GLY A 77 5.64 15.55 22.46
N ALA A 78 5.30 14.26 22.51
CA ALA A 78 4.14 13.69 21.83
C ALA A 78 2.82 14.01 22.55
N PRO A 79 1.71 14.16 21.82
CA PRO A 79 0.38 14.25 22.41
C PRO A 79 0.02 13.01 23.23
N TRP A 80 -0.75 13.21 24.30
CA TRP A 80 -1.18 12.13 25.19
C TRP A 80 -2.05 11.10 24.44
N GLU A 81 -2.74 11.49 23.38
CA GLU A 81 -3.54 10.62 22.52
C GLU A 81 -2.72 9.52 21.82
N LEU A 82 -1.40 9.68 21.75
CA LEU A 82 -0.48 8.68 21.20
C LEU A 82 0.09 7.77 22.29
N ALA A 83 -0.07 8.08 23.57
CA ALA A 83 0.57 7.35 24.67
C ALA A 83 0.12 5.88 24.72
N ASP A 84 -1.17 5.61 24.52
CA ASP A 84 -1.74 4.25 24.51
C ASP A 84 -1.29 3.40 23.30
N ARG A 85 -0.59 4.03 22.35
CA ARG A 85 -0.10 3.41 21.12
C ARG A 85 1.41 3.18 21.15
N VAL A 86 2.06 3.48 22.27
CA VAL A 86 3.52 3.43 22.39
C VAL A 86 3.93 2.33 23.34
N THR A 87 4.83 1.47 22.86
CA THR A 87 5.54 0.49 23.67
C THR A 87 6.98 0.96 23.86
N VAL A 88 7.53 0.83 25.07
CA VAL A 88 8.92 1.19 25.37
C VAL A 88 9.66 -0.07 25.82
N GLU A 89 10.70 -0.44 25.08
CA GLU A 89 11.55 -1.61 25.36
C GLU A 89 13.01 -1.23 25.17
N ASP A 90 13.87 -1.52 26.16
CA ASP A 90 15.32 -1.26 26.14
C ASP A 90 15.74 0.17 25.72
N GLY A 91 14.93 1.18 26.05
CA GLY A 91 15.21 2.59 25.75
C GLY A 91 14.85 3.03 24.33
N LEU A 92 14.22 2.16 23.54
CA LEU A 92 13.57 2.49 22.28
C LEU A 92 12.06 2.58 22.50
N ALA A 93 11.44 3.65 21.99
CA ALA A 93 9.98 3.75 21.93
C ALA A 93 9.51 3.30 20.55
N GLU A 94 8.46 2.50 20.50
CA GLU A 94 7.82 2.07 19.26
C GLU A 94 6.37 2.54 19.27
N LEU A 95 6.03 3.44 18.33
CA LEU A 95 4.66 3.88 18.12
C LEU A 95 3.98 2.96 17.10
N ARG A 96 2.87 2.35 17.50
CA ARG A 96 2.06 1.46 16.66
C ARG A 96 0.80 2.15 16.16
N VAL A 97 0.63 2.14 14.84
CA VAL A 97 -0.57 2.68 14.19
C VAL A 97 -1.27 1.53 13.45
N PRO A 98 -2.30 0.91 14.04
CA PRO A 98 -3.08 -0.12 13.38
C PRO A 98 -3.84 0.49 12.20
N ALA A 99 -3.82 -0.19 11.06
CA ALA A 99 -4.61 0.22 9.92
C ALA A 99 -6.11 0.07 10.22
N LEU A 100 -6.92 0.97 9.65
CA LEU A 100 -8.38 0.94 9.66
C LEU A 100 -9.03 1.13 11.04
N ASP A 101 -8.27 1.34 12.10
CA ASP A 101 -8.76 1.50 13.48
C ASP A 101 -9.77 2.64 13.68
N TRP A 102 -9.84 3.57 12.74
CA TRP A 102 -10.76 4.70 12.70
C TRP A 102 -12.09 4.42 11.99
N LEU A 103 -12.22 3.30 11.28
CA LEU A 103 -13.46 2.90 10.61
C LEU A 103 -14.41 2.17 11.58
N PRO A 104 -15.72 2.12 11.28
CA PRO A 104 -16.65 1.22 11.95
C PRO A 104 -16.22 -0.26 11.87
N GLU A 105 -16.46 -1.02 12.93
CA GLU A 105 -15.93 -2.39 13.13
C GLU A 105 -16.16 -3.33 11.92
N GLU A 106 -17.36 -3.29 11.32
CA GLU A 106 -17.70 -4.08 10.14
C GLU A 106 -16.82 -3.75 8.94
N LEU A 107 -16.56 -2.47 8.71
CA LEU A 107 -15.68 -1.99 7.64
C LEU A 107 -14.22 -2.32 7.94
N GLN A 108 -13.80 -2.27 9.22
CA GLN A 108 -12.47 -2.73 9.59
C GLN A 108 -12.30 -4.22 9.29
N ALA A 109 -13.27 -5.06 9.64
CA ALA A 109 -13.22 -6.50 9.39
C ALA A 109 -13.10 -6.82 7.90
N ARG A 110 -13.86 -6.10 7.07
CA ARG A 110 -13.77 -6.19 5.61
C ARG A 110 -12.40 -5.75 5.08
N GLY A 111 -11.88 -4.61 5.52
CA GLY A 111 -10.57 -4.13 5.08
C GLY A 111 -9.43 -5.05 5.54
N ARG A 112 -9.49 -5.60 6.75
CA ARG A 112 -8.55 -6.64 7.23
C ARG A 112 -8.60 -7.90 6.36
N LYS A 113 -9.80 -8.32 5.94
CA LYS A 113 -9.95 -9.44 5.00
C LYS A 113 -9.28 -9.12 3.66
N PHE A 114 -9.54 -7.93 3.09
CA PHE A 114 -8.87 -7.49 1.85
C PHE A 114 -7.34 -7.46 1.99
N LEU A 115 -6.80 -6.99 3.12
CA LEU A 115 -5.35 -7.01 3.37
C LEU A 115 -4.77 -8.42 3.38
N LYS A 116 -5.48 -9.36 4.02
CA LYS A 116 -5.09 -10.77 4.04
C LYS A 116 -5.14 -11.39 2.64
N ASP A 117 -6.24 -11.16 1.91
CA ASP A 117 -6.43 -11.71 0.57
C ASP A 117 -5.40 -11.14 -0.42
N SER A 118 -5.11 -9.84 -0.35
CA SER A 118 -4.08 -9.19 -1.17
C SER A 118 -2.66 -9.65 -0.82
N ALA A 119 -2.35 -9.90 0.46
CA ALA A 119 -1.07 -10.48 0.85
C ALA A 119 -0.87 -11.87 0.23
N CYS A 120 -1.89 -12.74 0.33
CA CYS A 120 -1.85 -14.06 -0.27
C CYS A 120 -1.75 -14.01 -1.81
N PHE A 121 -2.42 -13.04 -2.44
CA PHE A 121 -2.26 -12.78 -3.87
C PHE A 121 -0.82 -12.37 -4.22
N PHE A 122 -0.18 -11.52 -3.41
CA PHE A 122 1.18 -11.07 -3.66
C PHE A 122 2.23 -12.17 -3.51
N GLU A 123 2.04 -13.10 -2.58
CA GLU A 123 2.95 -14.23 -2.38
C GLU A 123 2.93 -15.24 -3.52
N ARG A 124 1.84 -15.30 -4.30
CA ARG A 124 1.64 -16.29 -5.37
C ARG A 124 2.15 -15.86 -6.73
N GLN A 125 2.55 -14.60 -6.90
CA GLN A 125 2.96 -14.06 -8.18
C GLN A 125 4.32 -13.37 -8.08
N PRO A 126 5.17 -13.47 -9.12
CA PRO A 126 6.37 -12.66 -9.23
C PRO A 126 6.05 -11.18 -9.06
N ASP A 127 6.90 -10.49 -8.28
CA ASP A 127 6.73 -9.09 -7.88
C ASP A 127 6.50 -8.13 -9.06
N LEU A 128 7.06 -8.41 -10.24
CA LEU A 128 6.90 -7.60 -11.47
C LEU A 128 5.54 -7.74 -12.16
N LEU A 129 4.81 -8.85 -11.94
CA LEU A 129 3.49 -9.06 -12.56
C LEU A 129 2.35 -8.42 -11.77
N ILE A 130 2.64 -7.95 -10.56
CA ILE A 130 1.62 -7.42 -9.66
C ILE A 130 1.48 -5.90 -9.88
N PRO A 131 0.26 -5.38 -10.10
CA PRO A 131 0.03 -3.94 -10.27
C PRO A 131 0.48 -3.10 -9.06
N HIS A 132 0.90 -1.85 -9.31
CA HIS A 132 1.28 -0.90 -8.25
C HIS A 132 0.13 -0.51 -7.32
N LEU A 133 -1.10 -0.57 -7.84
CA LEU A 133 -2.32 -0.35 -7.07
C LEU A 133 -3.23 -1.57 -7.29
N VAL A 134 -3.45 -2.32 -6.23
CA VAL A 134 -4.45 -3.41 -6.22
C VAL A 134 -5.67 -2.90 -5.47
N VAL A 135 -6.83 -2.95 -6.11
CA VAL A 135 -8.09 -2.47 -5.54
C VAL A 135 -9.00 -3.66 -5.30
N GLU A 136 -9.79 -3.59 -4.24
CA GLU A 136 -10.86 -4.54 -3.97
C GLU A 136 -11.80 -4.65 -5.18
N PRO A 137 -12.11 -5.87 -5.64
CA PRO A 137 -12.98 -6.07 -6.80
C PRO A 137 -14.40 -5.57 -6.54
N LEU A 138 -15.11 -5.22 -7.61
CA LEU A 138 -16.51 -4.83 -7.51
C LEU A 138 -17.36 -6.04 -7.05
N GLY A 139 -18.09 -5.85 -5.96
CA GLY A 139 -19.10 -6.79 -5.51
C GLY A 139 -20.38 -6.73 -6.37
N PRO A 140 -21.32 -7.67 -6.14
CA PRO A 140 -22.62 -7.69 -6.83
C PRO A 140 -23.51 -6.50 -6.44
N THR A 141 -23.28 -5.92 -5.26
CA THR A 141 -23.97 -4.71 -4.79
C THR A 141 -23.08 -3.48 -4.97
N PRO A 142 -23.64 -2.36 -5.44
CA PRO A 142 -22.91 -1.11 -5.49
C PRO A 142 -22.59 -0.66 -4.06
N GLU A 143 -21.33 -0.38 -3.82
CA GLU A 143 -20.85 0.12 -2.54
C GLU A 143 -19.96 1.32 -2.82
N ASN A 144 -20.11 2.33 -1.99
CA ASN A 144 -19.39 3.58 -2.09
C ASN A 144 -18.04 3.56 -1.35
N LEU A 145 -17.66 2.43 -0.72
CA LEU A 145 -16.36 2.22 -0.11
C LEU A 145 -15.57 1.14 -0.85
N ARG A 146 -14.29 1.40 -1.10
CA ARG A 146 -13.32 0.42 -1.61
C ARG A 146 -12.01 0.49 -0.84
N PHE A 147 -11.41 -0.67 -0.63
CA PHE A 147 -10.03 -0.76 -0.17
C PHE A 147 -9.06 -0.89 -1.35
N GLY A 148 -7.91 -0.25 -1.24
CA GLY A 148 -6.80 -0.40 -2.17
C GLY A 148 -5.51 -0.64 -1.41
N ARG A 149 -4.56 -1.29 -2.06
CA ARG A 149 -3.22 -1.54 -1.54
C ARG A 149 -2.20 -0.97 -2.50
N LEU A 150 -1.43 0.00 -2.00
CA LEU A 150 -0.33 0.60 -2.74
C LEU A 150 0.92 -0.26 -2.57
N ARG A 151 1.69 -0.34 -3.64
CA ARG A 151 3.01 -0.96 -3.62
C ARG A 151 4.04 -0.01 -4.22
N PRO A 152 5.26 0.02 -3.68
CA PRO A 152 6.33 0.79 -4.28
C PRO A 152 6.63 0.25 -5.68
N PRO A 153 6.93 1.13 -6.65
CA PRO A 153 7.36 0.69 -7.97
C PRO A 153 8.63 -0.15 -7.86
N ARG A 154 8.68 -1.22 -8.65
CA ARG A 154 9.75 -2.20 -8.62
C ARG A 154 10.59 -2.08 -9.87
N ARG A 155 11.91 -2.11 -9.72
CA ARG A 155 12.82 -2.08 -10.86
C ARG A 155 12.77 -3.40 -11.61
N CYS A 156 12.76 -3.32 -12.93
CA CYS A 156 12.94 -4.47 -13.81
C CYS A 156 14.43 -4.82 -13.86
N THR A 157 14.82 -5.95 -13.27
CA THR A 157 16.20 -6.46 -13.29
C THR A 157 16.22 -7.85 -13.92
N ASP A 158 17.35 -8.27 -14.46
CA ASP A 158 17.51 -9.58 -15.13
C ASP A 158 17.09 -10.75 -14.21
N GLU A 159 17.44 -10.68 -12.93
CA GLU A 159 17.03 -11.67 -11.93
C GLU A 159 15.50 -11.76 -11.78
N ARG A 160 14.83 -10.61 -11.69
CA ARG A 160 13.38 -10.55 -11.55
C ARG A 160 12.68 -10.98 -12.83
N LEU A 161 13.23 -10.62 -13.99
CA LEU A 161 12.73 -11.08 -15.29
C LEU A 161 12.86 -12.59 -15.44
N ARG A 162 13.95 -13.19 -14.94
CA ARG A 162 14.10 -14.65 -14.91
C ARG A 162 13.00 -15.30 -14.08
N THR A 163 12.74 -14.83 -12.87
CA THR A 163 11.62 -15.33 -12.04
C THR A 163 10.27 -15.20 -12.73
N VAL A 164 10.03 -14.10 -13.46
CA VAL A 164 8.81 -13.93 -14.26
C VAL A 164 8.74 -14.94 -15.40
N ALA A 165 9.83 -15.11 -16.16
CA ALA A 165 9.89 -16.06 -17.27
C ALA A 165 9.64 -17.49 -16.77
N ASP A 166 10.32 -17.90 -15.71
CA ASP A 166 10.10 -19.20 -15.07
C ASP A 166 8.62 -19.34 -14.67
N HIS A 167 8.06 -18.36 -13.96
CA HIS A 167 6.65 -18.42 -13.55
C HIS A 167 5.65 -18.52 -14.71
N LEU A 168 5.90 -17.85 -15.84
CA LEU A 168 5.01 -17.83 -16.99
C LEU A 168 5.12 -19.08 -17.88
N PHE A 169 6.29 -19.74 -17.88
CA PHE A 169 6.60 -20.82 -18.83
C PHE A 169 6.95 -22.16 -18.17
N ASP A 170 7.09 -22.23 -16.85
CA ASP A 170 7.33 -23.47 -16.09
C ASP A 170 6.03 -24.29 -15.95
N HIS A 171 5.51 -24.71 -17.09
CA HIS A 171 4.35 -25.60 -17.24
C HIS A 171 4.77 -26.98 -17.75
N GLY A 172 5.97 -27.45 -17.40
CA GLY A 172 6.48 -28.76 -17.82
C GLY A 172 6.80 -28.85 -19.32
N LEU A 173 6.96 -27.70 -19.99
CA LEU A 173 7.46 -27.66 -21.36
C LEU A 173 8.96 -27.98 -21.34
N THR A 174 9.35 -29.03 -22.06
CA THR A 174 10.76 -29.25 -22.41
C THR A 174 11.17 -28.09 -23.31
N MET A 175 11.70 -27.02 -22.73
CA MET A 175 12.18 -25.87 -23.49
C MET A 175 13.29 -26.37 -24.43
N PRO A 176 13.22 -26.08 -25.74
CA PRO A 176 14.37 -26.32 -26.61
C PRO A 176 15.57 -25.57 -26.03
N ARG A 177 16.73 -26.24 -25.95
CA ARG A 177 17.98 -25.62 -25.50
C ARG A 177 18.14 -24.28 -26.20
N ALA A 178 18.43 -23.24 -25.42
CA ALA A 178 18.79 -21.94 -25.97
C ALA A 178 19.84 -22.16 -27.06
N PRO A 179 19.69 -21.56 -28.26
CA PRO A 179 20.72 -21.66 -29.28
C PRO A 179 22.05 -21.18 -28.67
N GLU A 180 23.06 -22.05 -28.70
CA GLU A 180 24.43 -21.69 -28.35
C GLU A 180 24.85 -20.59 -29.33
N SER A 181 24.87 -19.36 -28.84
CA SER A 181 24.99 -18.11 -29.60
C SER A 181 23.77 -17.76 -30.46
N LEU A 182 23.09 -16.67 -30.09
CA LEU A 182 22.63 -15.73 -31.10
C LEU A 182 23.92 -15.15 -31.72
N GLY A 183 24.40 -15.75 -32.80
CA GLY A 183 25.45 -15.16 -33.60
C GLY A 183 25.08 -13.72 -33.97
N ASP A 184 26.08 -12.85 -34.10
CA ASP A 184 25.98 -11.39 -34.33
C ASP A 184 25.17 -10.94 -35.58
N ASP A 185 24.40 -11.83 -36.21
CA ASP A 185 23.69 -11.65 -37.48
C ASP A 185 22.16 -11.87 -37.37
N ALA A 186 21.56 -11.63 -36.21
CA ALA A 186 20.10 -11.66 -36.07
C ALA A 186 19.45 -10.36 -36.61
N SER A 187 19.46 -10.23 -37.95
CA SER A 187 18.64 -9.29 -38.71
C SER A 187 17.14 -9.59 -38.47
N TRP A 188 16.54 -8.97 -37.46
CA TRP A 188 15.10 -8.93 -37.29
C TRP A 188 14.50 -7.84 -38.21
N ALA A 189 14.20 -8.21 -39.46
CA ALA A 189 13.27 -7.44 -40.29
C ALA A 189 11.92 -8.18 -40.29
N PRO A 190 10.80 -7.54 -39.88
CA PRO A 190 9.51 -8.18 -39.93
C PRO A 190 9.08 -8.32 -41.40
N MET A 191 8.98 -9.56 -41.86
CA MET A 191 8.42 -9.89 -43.17
C MET A 191 6.90 -9.66 -43.08
N LEU A 192 6.44 -8.52 -43.60
CA LEU A 192 5.01 -8.27 -43.80
C LEU A 192 4.53 -9.18 -44.93
N GLU A 193 3.88 -10.28 -44.58
CA GLU A 193 3.13 -11.08 -45.53
C GLU A 193 1.99 -10.23 -46.10
N THR A 194 2.06 -10.00 -47.42
CA THR A 194 0.99 -9.37 -48.17
C THR A 194 -0.07 -10.44 -48.42
N ILE A 195 -1.24 -10.28 -47.79
CA ILE A 195 -2.42 -11.09 -48.09
C ILE A 195 -3.01 -10.58 -49.41
N SER A 196 -3.09 -11.48 -50.40
CA SER A 196 -3.69 -11.28 -51.73
C SER A 196 -5.18 -11.02 -51.70
#